data_AF-A0AAD6Y5R2-F1
#
_entry.id   AF-A0AAD6Y5R2-F1
#
_cell.length_a   1.000
_cell.length_b   1.000
_cell.length_c   1.000
_cell.angle_alpha   90.00
_cell.angle_beta   90.00
_cell.angle_gamma   90.00
#
_symmetry.space_group_name_H-M   'P 1'
#
loop_
_entity.id
_entity.type
_entity.pdbx_description
1 polymer ?
#
loop_
_entity_poly.entity_id
_entity_poly.type
_entity_poly.pdbx_seq_one_letter_code
_entity_poly.pdbx_strand_id
1 'polypeptide(L)'
;ARIQVSAFKAPTVSVEHSAHVSAVSCDSSGKTLFITFTSADAWQTAVDDWSQHRDGFYIVTYVDGCGPGVASGKQSFHLVHGFTSDRSALTITCKMETTQFHDAVHPDENVSLEM
;
A
#
# COMPACT_ATOMS: atom_id res chain seq x y z
N ALA A 1 -1.74 23.72 15.98
CA ALA A 1 -0.95 23.71 14.72
C ALA A 1 -1.85 23.15 13.63
N ARG A 2 -1.84 23.70 12.41
CA ARG A 2 -2.72 23.21 11.32
C ARG A 2 -2.00 22.08 10.59
N ILE A 3 -2.52 20.86 10.70
CA ILE A 3 -2.02 19.71 9.95
C ILE A 3 -2.84 19.63 8.66
N GLN A 4 -2.17 19.68 7.51
CA GLN A 4 -2.78 19.39 6.22
C GLN A 4 -2.55 17.93 5.88
N VAL A 5 -3.62 17.19 5.66
CA VAL A 5 -3.59 15.80 5.19
C VAL A 5 -4.12 15.80 3.76
N SER A 6 -3.30 15.36 2.81
CA SER A 6 -3.73 15.24 1.42
C SER A 6 -4.68 14.06 1.24
N ALA A 7 -5.81 14.26 0.57
CA ALA A 7 -6.74 13.19 0.25
C ALA A 7 -6.19 12.34 -0.91
N PHE A 8 -6.10 11.02 -0.73
CA PHE A 8 -5.72 10.10 -1.81
C PHE A 8 -6.86 9.96 -2.82
N LYS A 9 -6.52 9.75 -4.09
CA LYS A 9 -7.48 9.53 -5.18
C LYS A 9 -8.18 8.17 -5.15
N ALA A 10 -7.70 7.25 -4.30
CA ALA A 10 -8.25 5.92 -4.10
C ALA A 10 -8.05 5.51 -2.62
N PRO A 11 -8.73 4.46 -2.13
CA PRO A 11 -8.45 3.88 -0.82
C PRO A 11 -6.96 3.59 -0.66
N THR A 12 -6.41 3.80 0.54
CA THR A 12 -4.97 3.70 0.78
C THR A 12 -4.68 2.80 1.97
N VAL A 13 -3.73 1.89 1.78
CA VAL A 13 -3.23 0.97 2.78
C VAL A 13 -1.77 1.29 3.07
N SER A 14 -1.45 1.49 4.34
CA SER A 14 -0.06 1.48 4.80
C SER A 14 0.28 0.11 5.38
N VAL A 15 1.32 -0.51 4.85
CA VAL A 15 1.75 -1.87 5.27
C VAL A 15 2.81 -1.83 6.37
N GLU A 16 3.28 -0.64 6.70
CA GLU A 16 4.39 -0.39 7.61
C GLU A 16 3.85 -0.11 9.01
N HIS A 17 4.61 -0.48 10.04
CA HIS A 17 4.22 -0.31 11.45
C HIS A 17 2.88 -0.97 11.83
N SER A 18 2.38 -1.89 11.01
CA SER A 18 1.24 -2.74 11.35
C SER A 18 1.73 -3.97 12.11
N ALA A 19 1.19 -4.20 13.32
CA ALA A 19 1.44 -5.44 14.08
C ALA A 19 0.93 -6.70 13.37
N HIS A 20 0.13 -6.52 12.31
CA HIS A 20 -0.49 -7.58 11.53
C HIS A 20 0.35 -8.00 10.31
N VAL A 21 1.35 -7.20 9.92
CA VAL A 21 2.27 -7.48 8.80
C VAL A 21 3.60 -7.96 9.36
N SER A 22 4.07 -9.12 8.89
CA SER A 22 5.34 -9.72 9.32
C SER A 22 6.49 -9.39 8.36
N ALA A 23 6.20 -9.28 7.07
CA ALA A 23 7.20 -8.95 6.06
C ALA A 23 6.55 -8.29 4.85
N VAL A 24 7.31 -7.40 4.21
CA VAL A 24 6.99 -6.79 2.93
C VAL A 24 8.22 -6.90 2.04
N SER A 25 8.05 -7.34 0.80
CA SER A 25 9.14 -7.45 -0.16
C SER A 25 8.65 -7.27 -1.59
N CYS A 26 9.58 -7.08 -2.52
CA CYS A 26 9.27 -7.00 -3.95
C CYS A 26 10.07 -7.99 -4.77
N ASP A 27 9.52 -8.29 -5.95
CA ASP A 27 10.29 -8.98 -6.98
C ASP A 27 11.44 -8.09 -7.50
N SER A 28 12.39 -8.71 -8.21
CA SER A 28 13.55 -7.99 -8.76
C SER A 28 13.18 -6.94 -9.81
N SER A 29 11.96 -7.00 -10.36
CA SER A 29 11.45 -6.02 -11.30
C SER A 29 10.85 -4.78 -10.62
N GLY A 30 10.60 -4.85 -9.30
CA GLY A 30 9.93 -3.81 -8.55
C GLY A 30 8.48 -3.58 -8.99
N LYS A 31 7.82 -4.58 -9.59
CA LYS A 31 6.43 -4.49 -10.09
C LYS A 31 5.47 -5.40 -9.34
N THR A 32 6.01 -6.30 -8.52
CA THR A 32 5.22 -7.20 -7.70
C THR A 32 5.62 -7.01 -6.25
N LEU A 33 4.63 -6.72 -5.40
CA LEU A 33 4.78 -6.60 -3.96
C LEU A 33 4.20 -7.84 -3.28
N PHE A 34 4.92 -8.38 -2.30
CA PHE A 34 4.51 -9.48 -1.45
C PHE A 34 4.34 -8.95 -0.02
N ILE A 35 3.16 -9.16 0.55
CA ILE A 35 2.84 -8.76 1.92
C ILE A 35 2.47 -10.00 2.70
N THR A 36 3.28 -10.35 3.69
CA THR A 36 3.06 -11.50 4.56
C THR A 36 2.54 -11.05 5.90
N PHE A 37 1.54 -11.75 6.41
CA PHE A 37 0.84 -11.40 7.64
C PHE A 37 1.31 -12.26 8.83
N THR A 38 1.10 -11.78 10.04
CA THR A 38 1.47 -12.48 11.28
C THR A 38 0.45 -13.56 11.67
N SER A 39 -0.77 -13.53 11.14
CA SER A 39 -1.84 -14.48 11.46
C SER A 39 -2.84 -14.66 10.33
N ALA A 40 -3.56 -15.78 10.35
CA ALA A 40 -4.63 -16.08 9.41
C ALA A 40 -5.78 -15.08 9.46
N ASP A 41 -6.14 -14.58 10.66
CA ASP A 41 -7.22 -13.62 10.83
C ASP A 41 -6.86 -12.26 10.23
N ALA A 42 -5.61 -11.81 10.44
CA ALA A 42 -5.09 -10.59 9.82
C ALA A 42 -5.07 -10.68 8.29
N TRP A 43 -4.56 -11.80 7.77
CA TRP A 43 -4.55 -12.07 6.33
C TRP A 43 -5.97 -12.10 5.76
N GLN A 44 -6.91 -12.81 6.41
CA GLN A 44 -8.29 -12.92 5.94
C GLN A 44 -8.98 -11.56 5.95
N THR A 45 -8.79 -10.76 7.01
CA THR A 45 -9.34 -9.41 7.10
C THR A 45 -8.84 -8.53 5.97
N ALA A 46 -7.54 -8.57 5.67
CA ALA A 46 -6.96 -7.82 4.56
C ALA A 46 -7.50 -8.28 3.19
N VAL A 47 -7.62 -9.59 2.97
CA VAL A 47 -8.23 -10.12 1.73
C VAL A 47 -9.68 -9.66 1.58
N ASP A 48 -10.48 -9.77 2.65
CA ASP A 48 -11.89 -9.42 2.62
C ASP A 48 -12.09 -7.92 2.35
N ASP A 49 -11.32 -7.06 3.01
CA ASP A 49 -11.35 -5.61 2.82
C ASP A 49 -10.88 -5.21 1.41
N TRP A 50 -9.66 -5.62 1.02
CA TRP A 50 -9.06 -5.18 -0.24
C TRP A 50 -9.81 -5.73 -1.46
N SER A 51 -10.50 -6.86 -1.33
CA SER A 51 -11.32 -7.41 -2.41
C SER A 51 -12.52 -6.52 -2.79
N GLN A 52 -12.91 -5.59 -1.92
CA GLN A 52 -14.00 -4.64 -2.18
C GLN A 52 -13.55 -3.49 -3.10
N HIS A 53 -12.25 -3.24 -3.22
CA HIS A 53 -11.68 -2.13 -4.00
C HIS A 53 -11.37 -2.55 -5.45
N ARG A 54 -12.42 -2.87 -6.20
CA ARG A 54 -12.32 -3.32 -7.61
C ARG A 54 -11.70 -2.31 -8.56
N ASP A 55 -11.89 -1.02 -8.28
CA ASP A 55 -11.34 0.09 -9.09
C ASP A 55 -9.86 0.38 -8.77
N GLY A 56 -9.33 -0.29 -7.75
CA GLY A 56 -7.95 -0.19 -7.29
C GLY A 56 -7.79 0.58 -5.99
N PHE A 57 -6.63 0.41 -5.38
CA PHE A 57 -6.24 1.05 -4.13
C PHE A 57 -4.74 1.32 -4.13
N TYR A 58 -4.29 2.27 -3.30
CA TYR A 58 -2.88 2.56 -3.10
C TYR A 58 -2.30 1.74 -1.97
N ILE A 59 -1.10 1.21 -2.18
CA ILE A 59 -0.22 0.73 -1.12
C ILE A 59 0.90 1.73 -0.91
N VAL A 60 1.12 2.09 0.35
CA VAL A 60 2.21 2.97 0.79
C VAL A 60 3.18 2.15 1.63
N THR A 61 4.45 2.16 1.22
CA THR A 61 5.53 1.39 1.86
C THR A 61 6.83 2.19 1.88
N TYR A 62 7.77 1.80 2.75
CA TYR A 62 9.14 2.29 2.77
C TYR A 62 10.13 1.24 2.26
N VAL A 63 9.66 0.11 1.72
CA VAL A 63 10.52 -0.98 1.29
C VAL A 63 11.34 -0.55 0.08
N ASP A 64 12.66 -0.57 0.26
CA ASP A 64 13.62 -0.23 -0.79
C ASP A 64 13.50 -1.19 -1.99
N GLY A 65 13.58 -0.63 -3.20
CA GLY A 65 13.55 -1.40 -4.44
C GLY A 65 12.14 -1.84 -4.89
N CYS A 66 11.11 -1.55 -4.10
CA CYS A 66 9.72 -1.67 -4.52
C CYS A 66 9.34 -0.51 -5.43
N GLY A 67 9.64 -0.60 -6.73
CA GLY A 67 9.23 0.36 -7.74
C GLY A 67 10.37 1.15 -8.39
N PRO A 68 10.24 1.52 -9.68
CA PRO A 68 11.26 2.30 -10.38
C PRO A 68 11.43 3.70 -9.78
N GLY A 69 12.67 4.10 -9.53
CA GLY A 69 13.00 5.45 -9.05
C GLY A 69 12.68 5.71 -7.57
N VAL A 70 12.33 4.68 -6.81
CA VAL A 70 12.11 4.79 -5.37
C VAL A 70 13.46 4.97 -4.67
N ALA A 71 13.65 6.13 -4.05
CA ALA A 71 14.84 6.43 -3.26
C ALA A 71 14.74 5.75 -1.88
N SER A 72 15.85 5.16 -1.43
CA SER A 72 15.91 4.50 -0.12
C SER A 72 15.49 5.45 1.01
N GLY A 73 14.71 4.91 1.95
CA GLY A 73 14.23 5.65 3.12
C GLY A 73 13.13 6.68 2.84
N LYS A 74 12.49 6.65 1.66
CA LYS A 74 11.31 7.46 1.35
C LYS A 74 10.08 6.59 1.13
N GLN A 75 8.91 7.16 1.39
CA GLN A 75 7.65 6.50 1.03
C GLN A 75 7.52 6.37 -0.48
N SER A 76 7.08 5.20 -0.91
CA SER A 76 6.63 4.95 -2.28
C SER A 76 5.13 4.71 -2.31
N PHE A 77 4.53 5.01 -3.46
CA PHE A 77 3.09 4.95 -3.69
C PHE A 77 2.82 4.02 -4.87
N HIS A 78 2.00 3.01 -4.64
CA HIS A 78 1.80 1.92 -5.58
C HIS A 78 0.32 1.71 -5.83
N LEU A 79 -0.14 1.95 -7.05
CA LEU A 79 -1.51 1.65 -7.44
C LEU A 79 -1.63 0.15 -7.71
N VAL A 80 -2.61 -0.49 -7.08
CA VAL A 80 -2.91 -1.91 -7.21
C VAL A 80 -4.30 -2.07 -7.80
N HIS A 81 -4.39 -2.69 -8.98
CA HIS A 81 -5.67 -3.00 -9.65
C HIS A 81 -6.16 -4.44 -9.37
N GLY A 82 -5.41 -5.19 -8.58
CA GLY A 82 -5.77 -6.55 -8.20
C GLY A 82 -4.62 -7.27 -7.50
N PHE A 83 -4.97 -8.29 -6.73
CA PHE A 83 -4.02 -9.11 -6.00
C PHE A 83 -4.43 -10.58 -6.06
N THR A 84 -3.47 -11.46 -5.78
CA THR A 84 -3.73 -12.87 -5.46
C THR A 84 -3.39 -13.11 -4.00
N SER A 85 -4.01 -14.11 -3.40
CA SER A 85 -3.85 -14.40 -1.97
C SER A 85 -3.55 -15.88 -1.76
N ASP A 86 -2.54 -16.18 -0.92
CA ASP A 86 -2.17 -17.53 -0.51
C ASP A 86 -2.36 -17.68 1.00
N ARG A 87 -3.37 -18.45 1.39
CA ARG A 87 -3.69 -18.71 2.81
C ARG A 87 -2.64 -19.56 3.50
N SER A 88 -1.95 -20.45 2.77
CA SER A 88 -0.95 -21.34 3.36
C SER A 88 0.32 -20.58 3.74
N ALA A 89 0.71 -19.61 2.91
CA ALA A 89 1.85 -18.72 3.17
C ALA A 89 1.47 -17.46 3.97
N LEU A 90 0.17 -17.20 4.15
CA LEU A 90 -0.35 -15.94 4.71
C LEU A 90 0.15 -14.72 3.94
N THR A 91 0.23 -14.83 2.61
CA THR A 91 0.79 -13.79 1.73
C THR A 91 -0.28 -13.26 0.77
N ILE A 92 -0.26 -11.95 0.54
CA ILE A 92 -0.96 -11.29 -0.55
C ILE A 92 0.10 -10.81 -1.56
N THR A 93 -0.13 -11.10 -2.83
CA THR A 93 0.73 -10.71 -3.94
C THR A 93 0.01 -9.66 -4.79
N CYS A 94 0.54 -8.45 -4.80
CA CYS A 94 -0.02 -7.32 -5.53
C CYS A 94 0.82 -7.03 -6.77
N LYS A 95 0.16 -6.92 -7.93
CA LYS A 95 0.78 -6.29 -9.10
C LYS A 95 0.57 -4.79 -8.99
N MET A 96 1.65 -4.04 -9.14
CA MET A 96 1.62 -2.61 -8.86
C MET A 96 2.21 -1.74 -9.96
N GLU A 97 1.65 -0.54 -10.05
CA GLU A 97 2.19 0.57 -10.84
C GLU A 97 2.67 1.65 -9.87
N THR A 98 3.95 1.99 -9.96
CA THR A 98 4.53 3.02 -9.08
C THR A 98 4.14 4.40 -9.58
N THR A 99 3.65 5.23 -8.67
CA THR A 99 3.21 6.59 -8.97
C THR A 99 3.94 7.60 -8.09
N GLN A 100 3.95 8.87 -8.51
CA GLN A 100 4.47 9.94 -7.66
C GLN A 100 3.39 10.39 -6.67
N PHE A 101 3.82 10.95 -5.54
CA PHE A 101 2.89 11.45 -4.52
C PHE A 101 1.83 12.41 -5.09
N HIS A 102 2.24 13.35 -5.95
CA HIS A 102 1.33 14.34 -6.55
C HIS A 102 0.25 13.71 -7.46
N ASP A 103 0.54 12.54 -8.02
CA ASP A 103 -0.40 11.77 -8.82
C ASP A 103 -1.33 10.92 -7.95
N ALA A 104 -0.90 10.51 -6.76
CA ALA A 104 -1.67 9.70 -5.82
C ALA A 104 -2.71 10.50 -5.01
N VAL A 105 -2.55 11.83 -4.91
CA VAL A 105 -3.40 12.69 -4.07
C VAL A 105 -4.14 13.76 -4.86
N HIS A 106 -5.30 14.19 -4.35
CA HIS A 106 -6.00 15.37 -4.82
C HIS A 106 -5.26 16.63 -4.34
N PRO A 107 -4.65 17.42 -5.23
CA PRO A 107 -3.82 18.57 -4.85
C PRO A 107 -4.62 19.68 -4.13
N ASP A 108 -5.93 19.74 -4.38
CA ASP A 108 -6.81 20.80 -3.88
C ASP A 108 -7.71 20.36 -2.71
N GLU A 109 -7.73 19.07 -2.35
CA GLU A 109 -8.55 18.52 -1.26
C GLU A 109 -7.70 18.21 -0.01
N ASN A 110 -7.00 19.23 0.50
CA ASN A 110 -6.29 19.10 1.77
C ASN A 110 -7.27 19.17 2.94
N VAL A 111 -7.37 18.08 3.71
CA VAL A 111 -8.12 18.05 4.96
C VAL A 111 -7.34 18.82 6.01
N SER A 112 -7.94 19.87 6.57
CA SER A 112 -7.40 20.57 7.73
C SER A 112 -7.92 19.94 9.00
N LEU A 113 -7.02 19.42 9.84
CA LEU A 113 -7.37 18.99 11.18
C LEU A 113 -7.12 20.14 12.16
N GLU A 114 -8.16 20.56 12.87
CA GLU A 114 -8.02 21.47 14.01
C GLU A 114 -7.74 20.64 15.28
N MET A 115 -6.68 21.02 15.99
CA MET A 115 -6.25 20.46 17.27
C MET A 115 -6.19 21.57 18.31
#